data_AF-A0A5R8LRR9-F1
#
_entry.id   AF-A0A5R8LRR9-F1
#
_cell.length_a   1.000
_cell.length_b   1.000
_cell.length_c   1.000
_cell.angle_alpha   90.00
_cell.angle_beta   90.00
_cell.angle_gamma   90.00
#
_symmetry.space_group_name_H-M   'P 1'
#
loop_
_entity.id
_entity.type
_entity.pdbx_description
1 polymer ?
#
loop_
_entity_poly.entity_id
_entity_poly.type
_entity_poly.pdbx_seq_one_letter_code
_entity_poly.pdbx_strand_id
1 'polypeptide(L)' 'MLFAAHLRDYAVVGQYTDKWGHRHDSSRICHQMTKKEAREAMQRYLLQHYSDSVDLNAPIKVKVQATK' A
#
# COMPACT_ATOMS: atom_id res chain seq x y z
N MET A 1 -19.17 17.99 4.87
CA MET A 1 -19.50 16.64 5.34
C MET A 1 -18.24 16.04 5.94
N LEU A 2 -18.18 15.88 7.27
CA LEU A 2 -17.07 15.20 7.92
C LEU A 2 -17.23 13.69 7.67
N PHE A 3 -16.42 13.14 6.76
CA PHE A 3 -16.28 11.70 6.66
C PHE A 3 -15.65 11.23 7.97
N ALA A 4 -16.46 10.62 8.85
CA ALA A 4 -15.96 9.96 10.04
C ALA A 4 -14.92 8.93 9.59
N ALA A 5 -13.66 9.24 9.84
CA ALA A 5 -12.56 8.42 9.44
C ALA A 5 -12.57 7.20 10.38
N HIS A 6 -13.29 6.15 9.99
CA HIS A 6 -13.38 4.94 10.78
C HIS A 6 -11.99 4.30 10.84
N LEU A 7 -11.36 4.40 12.01
CA LEU A 7 -10.15 3.66 12.35
C LEU A 7 -10.53 2.19 12.42
N ARG A 8 -9.91 1.39 11.56
CA ARG A 8 -10.09 -0.06 11.50
C ARG A 8 -8.79 -0.70 11.08
N ASP A 9 -8.76 -2.01 11.21
CA ASP A 9 -7.70 -2.81 10.65
C ASP A 9 -7.97 -3.03 9.15
N TYR A 10 -6.91 -2.86 8.36
CA TYR A 10 -6.95 -2.95 6.91
C TYR A 10 -5.87 -3.92 6.44
N ALA A 11 -6.27 -4.93 5.69
CA ALA A 11 -5.37 -5.72 4.87
C ALA A 11 -5.04 -4.92 3.60
N VAL A 12 -3.76 -4.62 3.39
CA VAL A 12 -3.28 -3.82 2.28
C VAL A 12 -2.34 -4.67 1.42
N VAL A 13 -2.62 -4.71 0.12
CA VAL A 13 -1.78 -5.38 -0.87
C VAL A 13 -1.26 -4.32 -1.84
N GLY A 14 0.06 -4.15 -1.87
CA GLY A 14 0.76 -3.25 -2.77
C GLY A 14 1.42 -4.06 -3.86
N GLN A 15 1.10 -3.72 -5.11
CA GLN A 15 1.69 -4.32 -6.31
C GLN A 15 2.59 -3.30 -6.96
N TYR A 16 3.84 -3.67 -7.21
CA TYR A 16 4.82 -2.82 -7.88
C TYR A 16 5.54 -3.58 -8.98
N THR A 17 6.14 -2.85 -9.90
CA THR A 17 6.99 -3.42 -10.95
C THR A 17 8.43 -3.11 -10.59
N ASP A 18 9.34 -4.07 -10.74
CA ASP A 18 10.75 -3.81 -10.57
C ASP A 18 11.38 -3.21 -11.84
N LYS A 19 12.63 -2.73 -11.74
CA LYS A 19 13.39 -2.20 -12.87
C LYS A 19 13.67 -3.20 -14.00
N TRP A 20 13.43 -4.49 -13.76
CA TRP A 20 13.56 -5.56 -14.75
C TRP A 20 12.20 -5.92 -15.39
N GLY A 21 11.11 -5.27 -14.99
CA GLY A 21 9.77 -5.48 -15.52
C GLY A 21 8.98 -6.59 -14.80
N HIS A 22 9.50 -7.20 -13.74
CA HIS A 22 8.75 -8.21 -12.99
C HIS A 22 7.76 -7.56 -12.04
N ARG A 23 6.60 -8.21 -11.88
CA ARG A 23 5.57 -7.77 -10.94
C ARG A 23 5.77 -8.45 -9.60
N HIS A 24 5.76 -7.64 -8.55
CA HIS A 24 5.87 -8.08 -7.17
C HIS A 24 4.65 -7.64 -6.38
N ASP A 25 4.17 -8.55 -5.53
CA ASP A 25 3.07 -8.29 -4.60
C ASP A 25 3.60 -8.34 -3.17
N SER A 26 3.29 -7.31 -2.40
CA SER A 26 3.59 -7.24 -0.96
C SER A 26 2.28 -7.04 -0.20
N SER A 27 2.05 -7.82 0.85
CA SER A 27 0.83 -7.73 1.67
C SER A 27 1.18 -7.37 3.11
N ARG A 28 0.42 -6.46 3.72
CA ARG A 28 0.58 -6.04 5.12
C ARG A 28 -0.78 -5.82 5.77
N ILE A 29 -0.82 -5.95 7.10
CA ILE A 29 -1.96 -5.54 7.90
C ILE A 29 -1.61 -4.20 8.56
N CYS A 30 -2.49 -3.23 8.37
CA CYS A 30 -2.42 -1.88 8.89
C CYS A 30 -3.45 -1.75 10.01
N HIS A 31 -3.00 -1.57 11.25
CA HIS A 31 -3.89 -1.52 12.42
C HIS A 31 -4.38 -0.10 12.74
N GLN A 32 -5.62 0.01 13.21
CA GLN A 32 -6.22 1.25 13.76
C GLN A 32 -5.95 2.51 12.96
N MET A 33 -6.09 2.44 11.64
CA MET A 33 -5.87 3.61 10.78
C MET A 33 -7.00 3.73 9.78
N THR A 34 -7.08 4.89 9.13
CA THR A 34 -8.07 5.13 8.08
C THR A 34 -7.68 4.40 6.80
N LYS A 35 -8.64 4.15 5.91
CA LYS A 35 -8.36 3.55 4.59
C LYS A 35 -7.32 4.36 3.79
N LYS A 36 -7.30 5.69 3.95
CA LYS A 36 -6.35 6.59 3.29
C LYS A 36 -4.95 6.40 3.87
N GLU A 37 -4.82 6.42 5.18
CA GLU A 37 -3.54 6.19 5.87
C GLU A 37 -2.99 4.79 5.57
N ALA A 38 -3.83 3.75 5.56
CA ALA A 38 -3.42 2.40 5.19
C ALA A 38 -2.83 2.33 3.78
N ARG A 39 -3.43 3.06 2.83
CA ARG A 39 -2.91 3.17 1.46
C ARG A 39 -1.56 3.89 1.42
N GLU A 40 -1.48 5.06 2.04
CA GLU A 40 -0.26 5.89 2.05
C GLU A 40 0.88 5.18 2.79
N ALA A 41 0.59 4.50 3.89
CA ALA A 41 1.55 3.70 4.64
C ALA A 41 2.13 2.57 3.78
N MET A 42 1.29 1.87 3.02
CA MET A 42 1.77 0.83 2.10
C MET A 42 2.62 1.40 0.97
N GLN A 43 2.21 2.53 0.39
CA GLN A 43 2.98 3.19 -0.67
C GLN A 43 4.34 3.65 -0.15
N ARG A 44 4.41 4.28 1.03
CA ARG A 44 5.68 4.67 1.66
C ARG A 44 6.54 3.46 1.97
N TYR A 45 5.95 2.38 2.50
CA TYR A 45 6.67 1.14 2.77
C TYR A 45 7.31 0.58 1.50
N LEU A 46 6.58 0.51 0.39
CA LEU A 46 7.12 0.03 -0.87
C LEU A 46 8.29 0.88 -1.35
N LEU A 47 8.15 2.20 -1.30
CA LEU A 47 9.20 3.12 -1.71
C LEU A 47 10.42 3.09 -0.79
N GLN A 48 10.24 2.88 0.52
CA GLN A 48 11.36 2.83 1.47
C GLN A 48 12.09 1.49 1.42
N HIS A 49 11.36 0.38 1.34
CA HIS A 49 11.92 -0.96 1.47
C HIS A 49 12.41 -1.54 0.14
N TYR A 50 11.86 -1.05 -0.98
CA TYR A 50 12.18 -1.51 -2.34
C TYR A 50 12.65 -0.35 -3.22
N SER A 51 13.16 0.75 -2.65
CA SER A 51 13.68 1.91 -3.39
C SER A 51 14.67 1.54 -4.49
N ASP A 52 15.55 0.55 -4.25
CA ASP A 52 16.60 0.14 -5.18
C ASP A 52 16.12 -0.78 -6.32
N SER A 53 14.92 -1.37 -6.16
CA SER A 53 14.36 -2.34 -7.09
C SER A 53 13.10 -1.84 -7.79
N VAL A 54 12.32 -0.95 -7.17
CA VAL A 54 11.06 -0.44 -7.72
C VAL A 54 11.31 0.44 -8.94
N ASP A 55 10.54 0.20 -10.00
CA ASP A 55 10.48 1.13 -11.13
C ASP A 55 9.57 2.30 -10.78
N LEU A 56 10.17 3.48 -10.59
CA LEU A 56 9.48 4.73 -10.27
C LEU A 56 8.64 5.26 -11.44
N ASN A 57 8.89 4.79 -12.67
CA ASN A 57 8.11 5.17 -13.85
C ASN A 57 6.86 4.28 -14.01
N ALA A 58 6.79 3.16 -13.29
CA ALA A 58 5.65 2.26 -13.30
C ALA A 58 4.65 2.62 -12.19
N PRO A 59 3.33 2.46 -12.44
CA PRO A 59 2.32 2.76 -11.43
C PRO A 59 2.34 1.71 -10.30
N ILE A 60 2.48 2.19 -9.06
CA ILE A 60 2.28 1.37 -7.86
C ILE A 60 0.78 1.23 -7.57
N LYS A 61 0.26 0.01 -7.55
CA LYS A 61 -1.16 -0.27 -7.27
C LYS A 61 -1.33 -0.72 -5.82
N VAL A 62 -2.13 0.01 -5.05
CA VAL A 62 -2.40 -0.34 -3.65
C VAL A 62 -3.88 -0.67 -3.46
N LYS A 63 -4.17 -1.92 -3.11
CA LYS A 63 -5.51 -2.43 -2.78
C LYS A 63 -5.66 -2.48 -1.26
N VAL A 64 -6.72 -1.85 -0.75
CA VAL A 64 -7.02 -1.80 0.69
C VAL A 64 -8.35 -2.49 0.95
N GLN A 65 -8.35 -3.52 1.79
CA GLN A 65 -9.54 -4.26 2.22
C GLN A 65 -9.67 -4.15 3.74
N ALA A 66 -10.86 -3.82 4.24
CA ALA A 66 -11.11 -3.86 5.68
C ALA A 66 -11.09 -5.32 6.14
N THR A 67 -10.37 -5.60 7.22
CA THR A 67 -10.50 -6.89 7.91
C THR A 67 -11.83 -6.90 8.65
N LYS A 68 -12.55 -8.03 8.54
CA LYS A 68 -13.87 -8.22 9.18
C LYS A 68 -13.77 -8.29 10.69
#